data_AF-A0A2H6HSM1-F1
#
_entry.id   AF-A0A2H6HSM1-F1
#
_cell.length_a   1.000
_cell.length_b   1.000
_cell.length_c   1.000
_cell.angle_alpha   90.00
_cell.angle_beta   90.00
_cell.angle_gamma   90.00
#
_symmetry.space_group_name_H-M   'P 1'
#
loop_
_entity.id
_entity.type
_entity.pdbx_description
1 polymer ?
#
loop_
_entity_poly.entity_id
_entity_poly.type
_entity_poly.pdbx_seq_one_letter_code
_entity_poly.pdbx_strand_id
1 'polypeptide(L)' 'MNLLGQEVTEVFSGRLNRGQHEITINAGDLSSGMYFLAGTIGTQSISTKLVVLK' A
#
# COMPACT_ATOMS: atom_id res chain seq x y z
N MET A 1 5.19 -2.62 1.46
CA MET A 1 6.57 -3.00 1.81
C MET A 1 6.79 -2.96 3.32
N ASN A 2 7.66 -3.82 3.84
CA ASN A 2 8.13 -3.77 5.24
C ASN A 2 9.32 -2.81 5.40
N LEU A 3 9.89 -2.71 6.61
CA LEU A 3 11.05 -1.87 6.91
C LEU A 3 12.32 -2.24 6.13
N LEU A 4 12.41 -3.47 5.63
CA LEU A 4 13.53 -3.95 4.80
C LEU A 4 13.32 -3.66 3.30
N GLY A 5 12.22 -2.98 2.94
CA GLY A 5 11.87 -2.70 1.54
C GLY A 5 11.31 -3.91 0.79
N GLN A 6 11.05 -5.03 1.47
CA GLN A 6 10.47 -6.20 0.84
C GLN A 6 8.98 -5.98 0.60
N GLU A 7 8.50 -6.42 -0.57
CA GLU A 7 7.08 -6.51 -0.84
C GLU A 7 6.43 -7.51 0.13
N VAL A 8 5.28 -7.12 0.69
CA VAL A 8 4.56 -7.92 1.70
C VAL A 8 3.22 -8.39 1.16
N THR A 9 2.55 -7.53 0.39
CA THR A 9 1.27 -7.82 -0.24
C THR A 9 1.05 -6.84 -1.39
N GLU A 10 0.39 -7.31 -2.44
CA GLU A 10 -0.10 -6.47 -3.53
C GLU A 10 -1.49 -5.96 -3.18
N VAL A 11 -1.64 -4.65 -3.07
CA VAL A 11 -2.89 -4.01 -2.65
C VAL A 11 -3.82 -3.72 -3.83
N PHE A 12 -3.25 -3.46 -5.01
CA PHE A 12 -3.99 -3.25 -6.24
C PHE A 12 -3.06 -3.42 -7.44
N SER A 13 -3.56 -4.03 -8.51
CA SER A 13 -2.86 -4.16 -9.78
C SER A 13 -3.76 -3.75 -10.95
N GLY A 14 -3.23 -2.93 -11.86
CA GLY A 14 -3.95 -2.49 -13.05
C GLY A 14 -3.99 -0.97 -13.22
N ARG A 15 -4.94 -0.50 -14.04
CA ARG A 15 -5.10 0.91 -14.39
C ARG A 15 -6.31 1.50 -13.66
N LEU A 16 -6.06 2.54 -12.87
CA LEU A 16 -7.13 3.40 -12.34
C LEU A 16 -7.27 4.62 -13.24
N ASN A 17 -8.51 4.93 -13.64
CA ASN A 17 -8.82 6.16 -14.34
C ASN A 17 -8.61 7.37 -13.41
N ARG A 18 -8.47 8.57 -13.96
CA ARG A 18 -8.38 9.79 -13.13
C ARG A 18 -9.65 9.96 -12.29
N GLY A 19 -9.50 10.22 -11.00
CA GLY A 19 -10.61 10.37 -10.06
C GLY A 19 -10.20 10.07 -8.63
N GLN A 20 -11.16 10.16 -7.70
CA GLN A 20 -10.99 9.70 -6.33
C GLN A 20 -11.21 8.19 -6.28
N HIS A 21 -10.31 7.47 -5.62
CA HIS A 21 -10.39 6.02 -5.43
C HIS A 21 -10.26 5.70 -3.95
N GLU A 22 -11.08 4.76 -3.51
CA GLU A 22 -10.99 4.19 -2.17
C GLU A 22 -10.42 2.78 -2.30
N ILE A 23 -9.37 2.51 -1.54
CA ILE A 23 -8.69 1.21 -1.52
C ILE A 23 -8.80 0.68 -0.10
N THR A 24 -9.47 -0.47 0.05
CA THR A 24 -9.57 -1.18 1.33
C THR A 24 -8.52 -2.28 1.37
N ILE A 25 -7.74 -2.31 2.45
CA ILE A 25 -6.68 -3.30 2.66
C ILE A 25 -7.10 -4.21 3.81
N ASN A 26 -7.17 -5.52 3.57
CA ASN A 26 -7.33 -6.49 4.65
C ASN A 26 -5.97 -6.71 5.33
N ALA A 27 -5.82 -6.19 6.55
CA ALA A 27 -4.60 -6.30 7.35
C ALA A 27 -4.59 -7.51 8.31
N GLY A 28 -5.55 -8.44 8.22
CA GLY A 28 -5.66 -9.57 9.15
C GLY A 28 -4.39 -10.43 9.24
N ASP A 29 -3.77 -10.68 8.09
CA ASP A 29 -2.55 -11.47 7.95
C ASP A 29 -1.26 -10.65 8.14
N LEU A 30 -1.38 -9.34 8.34
CA LEU A 30 -0.24 -8.48 8.65
C LEU A 30 0.05 -8.51 10.16
N SER A 31 1.32 -8.64 10.50
CA SER A 31 1.79 -8.43 11.87
C SER A 31 1.64 -6.97 12.26
N SER A 32 1.50 -6.70 13.57
CA SER A 32 1.58 -5.32 14.07
C SER A 32 2.95 -4.73 13.73
N GLY A 33 2.98 -3.51 13.20
CA GLY A 33 4.22 -2.91 12.75
C GLY A 33 4.05 -1.77 11.77
N MET A 34 5.18 -1.24 11.31
CA MET A 34 5.24 -0.16 10.35
C MET A 34 5.41 -0.71 8.93
N TYR A 35 4.63 -0.17 8.01
CA TYR A 35 4.63 -0.54 6.62
C TYR A 35 4.62 0.70 5.73
N PHE A 36 4.94 0.49 4.46
CA PHE A 36 4.84 1.50 3.41
C PHE A 36 3.94 0.98 2.29
N LEU A 37 2.90 1.73 1.96
CA LEU A 37 2.25 1.63 0.66
C LEU A 37 3.09 2.42 -0.32
N ALA A 38 3.45 1.79 -1.44
CA ALA A 38 4.10 2.45 -2.54
C ALA A 38 3.40 2.05 -3.83
N GLY A 39 3.30 2.99 -4.75
CA GLY A 39 2.67 2.76 -6.04
C GLY A 39 2.95 3.90 -7.01
N THR A 40 2.53 3.70 -8.25
CA THR A 40 2.71 4.69 -9.31
C THR A 40 1.36 5.04 -9.90
N ILE A 41 1.03 6.33 -9.91
CA ILE A 41 -0.18 6.87 -10.53
C ILE A 41 0.24 7.70 -11.74
N GLY A 42 0.11 7.13 -12.93
CA GLY A 42 0.62 7.74 -14.16
C GLY A 42 2.14 7.85 -14.12
N THR A 43 2.67 9.07 -13.97
CA THR A 43 4.11 9.35 -13.84
C THR A 43 4.53 9.71 -12.41
N GLN A 44 3.59 9.73 -11.46
CA GLN A 44 3.85 10.11 -10.07
C GLN A 44 4.03 8.87 -9.21
N SER A 45 5.17 8.80 -8.53
CA SER A 45 5.37 7.81 -7.46
C SER A 45 4.74 8.34 -6.18
N ILE A 46 3.88 7.52 -5.58
CA ILE A 46 3.31 7.79 -4.26
C ILE A 46 3.92 6.82 -3.25
N SER A 47 4.20 7.32 -2.06
CA SER A 47 4.46 6.47 -0.90
C SER A 47 3.73 7.01 0.31
N THR A 48 3.18 6.12 1.12
CA THR A 48 2.47 6.47 2.35
C THR A 48 2.85 5.49 3.43
N LYS A 49 3.22 6.03 4.59
CA LYS A 49 3.56 5.24 5.77
C LYS A 49 2.29 4.87 6.53
N LEU A 50 2.21 3.63 6.97
CA LEU A 50 1.10 3.07 7.76
C LEU A 50 1.67 2.37 8.99
N VAL A 51 0.88 2.37 10.06
CA VAL A 51 1.12 1.57 11.25
C VAL A 51 -0.07 0.65 11.44
N VAL A 52 0.18 -0.65 11.44
CA VAL A 52 -0.81 -1.68 11.75
C VAL A 52 -0.73 -1.98 13.24
N LEU A 53 -1.85 -1.81 13.94
CA LEU A 53 -2.02 -2.15 15.35
C LEU A 53 -3.14 -3.20 15.43
N LYS A 54 -2.96 -4.21 16.29
CA LYS A 54 -3.98 -5.20 16.63
C LYS A 54 -4.58 -4.88 17.99
#